data_AF-A0A849ER12-F1
#
_entry.id   AF-A0A849ER12-F1
#
_cell.length_a   1.000
_cell.length_b   1.000
_cell.length_c   1.000
_cell.angle_alpha   90.00
_cell.angle_beta   90.00
_cell.angle_gamma   90.00
#
_symmetry.space_group_name_H-M   'P 1'
#
loop_
_entity.id
_entity.type
_entity.pdbx_description
1 polymer ?
#
loop_
_entity_poly.entity_id
_entity_poly.type
_entity_poly.pdbx_seq_one_letter_code
_entity_poly.pdbx_strand_id
1 'polypeptide(L)'
;MKKVWGQVKGLKANQLQRLEKLYRRKVPPEYLITPELSKDIALLSFEMQRQMGLLIDRAGKVACVLVGDPQGIFIPELSAYRLNPGRLR
;
A
#
# COMPACT_ATOMS: atom_id res chain seq x y z
N MET A 1 3.21 -14.06 6.78
CA MET A 1 3.48 -12.61 6.97
C MET A 1 3.17 -11.88 5.68
N LYS A 2 2.48 -10.75 5.71
CA LYS A 2 2.17 -9.99 4.49
C LYS A 2 3.34 -9.06 4.16
N LYS A 3 3.95 -9.26 2.99
CA LYS A 3 5.17 -8.57 2.58
C LYS A 3 4.90 -7.09 2.30
N VAL A 4 5.63 -6.18 2.93
CA VAL A 4 5.66 -4.77 2.52
C VAL A 4 6.66 -4.63 1.36
N TRP A 5 6.27 -3.93 0.31
CA TRP A 5 7.07 -3.78 -0.91
C TRP A 5 7.78 -2.42 -0.94
N GLY A 6 8.98 -2.39 -1.53
CA GLY A 6 9.79 -1.18 -1.68
C GLY A 6 10.82 -0.97 -0.56
N GLN A 7 11.17 0.29 -0.29
CA GLN A 7 12.27 0.64 0.60
C GLN A 7 11.82 0.62 2.06
N VAL A 8 12.12 -0.47 2.76
CA VAL A 8 11.80 -0.65 4.20
C VAL A 8 13.00 -0.52 5.14
N LYS A 9 14.21 -0.32 4.59
CA LYS A 9 15.42 -0.07 5.38
C LYS A 9 15.27 1.20 6.21
N GLY A 10 15.67 1.14 7.49
CA GLY A 10 15.62 2.27 8.41
C GLY A 10 14.25 2.54 9.05
N LEU A 11 13.22 1.72 8.77
CA LEU A 11 11.93 1.84 9.44
C LEU A 11 11.97 1.25 10.84
N LYS A 12 11.30 1.92 11.79
CA LYS A 12 11.16 1.43 13.16
C LYS A 12 10.23 0.22 13.19
N ALA A 13 10.41 -0.68 14.16
CA ALA A 13 9.57 -1.87 14.31
C ALA A 13 8.06 -1.53 14.39
N ASN A 14 7.70 -0.47 15.12
CA ASN A 14 6.32 0.01 15.20
C ASN A 14 5.76 0.46 13.83
N GLN A 15 6.59 1.11 13.00
CA GLN A 15 6.18 1.54 11.65
C GLN A 15 5.90 0.32 10.76
N LEU A 16 6.78 -0.69 10.80
CA LEU A 16 6.57 -1.96 10.08
C LEU A 16 5.28 -2.65 10.52
N GLN A 17 5.02 -2.75 11.83
CA GLN A 17 3.77 -3.33 12.33
C GLN A 17 2.53 -2.57 11.87
N ARG A 18 2.58 -1.23 11.82
CA ARG A 18 1.47 -0.40 11.34
C ARG A 18 1.23 -0.58 9.84
N LEU A 19 2.29 -0.68 9.03
CA LEU A 19 2.20 -1.01 7.61
C LEU A 19 1.55 -2.38 7.40
N GLU A 20 1.93 -3.38 8.19
CA GLU A 20 1.30 -4.70 8.12
C GLU A 20 -0.19 -4.68 8.50
N LYS A 21 -0.61 -3.80 9.41
CA LYS A 21 -2.02 -3.63 9.78
C LYS A 21 -2.87 -3.06 8.65
N LEU A 22 -2.29 -2.28 7.72
CA LEU A 22 -3.02 -1.76 6.55
C LEU A 22 -3.61 -2.88 5.70
N TYR A 23 -2.93 -4.03 5.64
CA TYR A 23 -3.45 -5.20 4.93
C TYR A 23 -4.71 -5.84 5.54
N ARG A 24 -5.09 -5.45 6.76
CA ARG A 24 -6.34 -5.91 7.42
C ARG A 24 -7.49 -4.92 7.19
N ARG A 25 -7.20 -3.74 6.64
CA ARG A 25 -8.21 -2.75 6.28
C ARG A 25 -9.01 -3.26 5.09
N LYS A 26 -10.31 -2.93 5.10
CA LYS A 26 -11.25 -3.21 4.02
C LYS A 26 -11.92 -1.90 3.64
N VAL A 27 -11.96 -1.62 2.34
CA VAL A 27 -12.70 -0.50 1.77
C VAL A 27 -14.02 -1.06 1.23
N PRO A 28 -15.16 -0.39 1.42
CA PRO A 28 -16.38 -0.81 0.74
C PRO A 28 -16.19 -0.69 -0.79
N PRO A 29 -16.59 -1.68 -1.61
CA PRO A 29 -16.32 -1.69 -3.05
C PRO A 29 -16.81 -0.46 -3.83
N GLU A 30 -17.82 0.23 -3.31
CA GLU A 30 -18.38 1.46 -3.87
C GLU A 30 -17.49 2.70 -3.67
N TYR A 31 -16.44 2.61 -2.84
CA TYR A 31 -15.49 3.69 -2.58
C TYR A 31 -14.08 3.33 -3.04
N LEU A 32 -13.31 4.34 -3.46
CA LEU A 32 -11.89 4.18 -3.77
C LEU A 32 -11.04 3.96 -2.50
N ILE A 33 -11.34 4.72 -1.44
CA ILE A 33 -10.66 4.69 -0.15
C ILE A 33 -11.60 5.24 0.93
N THR A 34 -11.50 4.77 2.18
CA THR A 34 -12.25 5.39 3.29
C THR A 34 -11.48 6.57 3.89
N PRO A 35 -12.17 7.56 4.50
CA PRO A 35 -11.51 8.68 5.18
C PRO A 35 -10.53 8.26 6.29
N GLU A 36 -10.78 7.14 6.95
CA GLU A 36 -9.89 6.61 7.98
C GLU A 36 -8.62 6.03 7.37
N LEU A 37 -8.76 5.28 6.26
CA LEU A 37 -7.61 4.71 5.56
C LEU A 37 -6.74 5.79 4.92
N SER A 38 -7.36 6.87 4.41
CA SER A 38 -6.62 8.00 3.85
C SER A 38 -5.87 8.81 4.93
N LYS A 39 -6.44 8.95 6.13
CA LYS A 39 -5.73 9.56 7.27
C LYS A 39 -4.57 8.68 7.73
N ASP A 40 -4.80 7.37 7.89
CA ASP A 40 -3.77 6.42 8.32
C ASP A 40 -2.56 6.43 7.37
N ILE A 41 -2.81 6.40 6.06
CA ILE A 41 -1.75 6.39 5.05
C ILE A 41 -1.00 7.73 5.02
N ALA A 42 -1.70 8.86 5.14
CA ALA A 42 -1.07 10.18 5.14
C ALA A 42 -0.16 10.37 6.36
N LEU A 43 -0.63 9.99 7.55
CA LEU A 43 0.14 10.08 8.79
C LEU A 43 1.40 9.21 8.75
N LEU A 44 1.28 7.96 8.28
CA LEU A 44 2.43 7.07 8.12
C LEU A 44 3.43 7.59 7.10
N SER A 45 2.96 8.14 5.97
CA SER A 45 3.82 8.71 4.94
C SER A 45 4.60 9.91 5.47
N PHE A 46 3.92 10.79 6.22
CA PHE A 46 4.55 11.94 6.88
C PHE A 46 5.57 11.50 7.94
N GLU A 47 5.22 10.56 8.82
CA GLU A 47 6.14 10.08 9.87
C GLU A 47 7.39 9.42 9.30
N MET A 48 7.25 8.67 8.21
CA MET A 48 8.35 7.94 7.57
C MET A 48 9.14 8.79 6.57
N GLN A 49 8.62 9.98 6.21
CA GLN A 49 9.16 10.83 5.14
C GLN A 49 9.35 10.06 3.83
N ARG A 50 8.35 9.25 3.46
CA ARG A 50 8.37 8.39 2.27
C ARG A 50 7.03 8.40 1.57
N GLN A 51 7.03 8.33 0.24
CA GLN A 51 5.81 8.07 -0.51
C GLN A 51 5.25 6.69 -0.15
N MET A 52 3.93 6.57 -0.15
CA MET A 52 3.26 5.31 0.12
C MET A 52 2.13 5.07 -0.87
N GLY A 53 1.83 3.78 -1.10
CA GLY A 53 0.79 3.36 -2.02
C GLY A 53 0.11 2.10 -1.53
N LEU A 54 -1.18 1.98 -1.86
CA LEU A 54 -1.98 0.78 -1.62
C LEU A 54 -2.51 0.29 -2.95
N LEU A 55 -2.36 -1.01 -3.19
CA LEU A 55 -3.12 -1.69 -4.22
C LEU A 55 -4.36 -2.28 -3.58
N ILE A 56 -5.53 -1.79 -3.97
CA ILE A 56 -6.82 -2.25 -3.46
C ILE A 56 -7.53 -2.96 -4.61
N ASP A 57 -7.99 -4.19 -4.35
CA ASP A 57 -8.74 -4.95 -5.35
C ASP A 57 -10.20 -4.50 -5.44
N ARG A 58 -10.94 -5.03 -6.42
CA ARG A 58 -12.35 -4.68 -6.64
C ARG A 58 -13.29 -5.14 -5.51
N ALA A 59 -12.83 -6.04 -4.63
CA ALA A 59 -13.57 -6.44 -3.43
C ALA A 59 -13.24 -5.54 -2.23
N GLY A 60 -12.41 -4.51 -2.44
CA GLY A 60 -12.01 -3.54 -1.42
C GLY A 60 -10.93 -4.07 -0.47
N LYS A 61 -10.26 -5.16 -0.82
CA LYS A 61 -9.17 -5.73 -0.01
C LYS A 61 -7.84 -5.11 -0.42
N VAL A 62 -7.05 -4.72 0.57
CA VAL A 62 -5.67 -4.28 0.35
C VAL A 62 -4.82 -5.50 -0.06
N ALA A 63 -4.45 -5.53 -1.33
CA ALA A 63 -3.65 -6.58 -1.95
C ALA A 63 -2.15 -6.34 -1.78
N CYS A 64 -1.70 -5.09 -1.84
CA CYS A 64 -0.29 -4.69 -1.64
C CYS A 64 -0.17 -3.38 -0.87
N VAL A 65 0.86 -3.29 -0.03
CA VAL A 65 1.33 -2.07 0.63
C VAL A 65 2.71 -1.75 0.08
N LEU A 66 2.84 -0.55 -0.49
CA LEU A 66 4.03 -0.06 -1.17
C LEU A 66 4.62 1.09 -0.35
N VAL A 67 5.93 1.03 -0.11
CA VAL A 67 6.72 2.08 0.55
C VAL A 67 7.81 2.52 -0.41
N GLY A 68 7.71 3.75 -0.88
CA GLY A 68 8.68 4.38 -1.74
C GLY A 68 9.78 5.09 -0.97
N ASP A 69 10.35 6.06 -1.64
CA ASP A 69 11.27 7.05 -1.10
C ASP A 69 10.68 8.46 -1.32
N PRO A 70 11.41 9.55 -1.06
CA PRO A 70 10.91 10.90 -1.35
C PRO A 70 10.73 11.22 -2.84
N GLN A 71 11.44 10.53 -3.73
CA GLN A 71 11.45 10.78 -5.17
C GLN A 71 10.37 9.99 -5.91
N GLY A 72 10.01 8.81 -5.42
CA GLY A 72 9.04 7.96 -6.11
C GLY A 72 8.60 6.73 -5.33
N ILE A 73 7.67 6.00 -5.95
CA ILE A 73 7.20 4.71 -5.48
C ILE A 73 7.33 3.66 -6.59
N PHE A 74 7.90 2.51 -6.24
CA PHE A 74 8.02 1.38 -7.14
C PHE A 74 6.80 0.48 -7.03
N ILE A 75 6.10 0.28 -8.14
CA ILE A 75 4.98 -0.66 -8.25
C ILE A 75 5.56 -1.99 -8.77
N PRO A 76 5.53 -3.08 -8.00
CA PRO A 76 6.06 -4.36 -8.43
C PRO A 76 5.16 -4.99 -9.50
N GLU A 77 5.74 -5.86 -10.31
CA GLU A 77 4.96 -6.67 -11.27
C GLU A 77 3.84 -7.43 -10.56
N LEU A 78 2.62 -7.22 -11.01
CA LEU A 78 1.40 -7.78 -10.43
C LEU A 78 1.11 -9.18 -10.98
N SER A 79 2.07 -10.08 -10.93
CA SER A 79 2.01 -11.42 -11.56
C SER A 79 0.83 -12.30 -11.13
N ALA A 80 0.27 -12.06 -9.94
CA ALA A 80 -0.95 -12.74 -9.46
C ALA A 80 -2.25 -12.27 -10.16
N TYR A 81 -2.23 -11.12 -10.83
CA TYR A 81 -3.36 -10.61 -11.61
C TYR A 81 -3.16 -11.02 -13.08
N ARG A 82 -3.98 -11.96 -13.56
CA ARG A 82 -4.02 -12.31 -14.99
C ARG A 82 -4.19 -11.04 -15.83
N LEU A 83 -3.19 -10.76 -16.64
CA LEU A 83 -3.13 -9.62 -17.56
C LEU A 83 -4.09 -9.87 -18.72
N ASN A 84 -5.18 -9.10 -18.78
CA ASN A 84 -5.82 -8.81 -20.06
C ASN A 84 -5.00 -7.70 -20.75
N PRO A 85 -4.78 -7.75 -22.08
CA PRO A 85 -4.06 -6.72 -22.81
C PRO A 85 -4.60 -5.31 -22.49
N GLY A 86 -3.71 -4.34 -22.23
CA GLY A 86 -4.09 -2.94 -21.94
C GLY A 86 -4.08 -2.52 -20.46
N ARG A 87 -3.42 -3.26 -19.57
CA ARG A 87 -3.27 -2.89 -18.14
C ARG A 87 -1.82 -2.56 -17.80
N LEU A 88 -1.66 -1.74 -16.75
CA LEU A 88 -0.37 -1.33 -16.18
C LEU A 88 0.57 -2.53 -16.03
N ARG A 89 1.77 -2.39 -16.60
CA ARG A 89 2.89 -3.33 -16.49
C ARG A 89 3.70 -3.02 -15.24
#